data_AF-A0A7X0EBL6-F1
#
_entry.id   AF-A0A7X0EBL6-F1
#
_cell.length_a   1.000
_cell.length_b   1.000
_cell.length_c   1.000
_cell.angle_alpha   90.00
_cell.angle_beta   90.00
_cell.angle_gamma   90.00
#
_symmetry.space_group_name_H-M   'P 1'
#
loop_
_entity.id
_entity.type
_entity.pdbx_description
1 polymer ?
#
loop_
_entity_poly.entity_id
_entity_poly.type
_entity_poly.pdbx_seq_one_letter_code
_entity_poly.pdbx_strand_id
1 'polypeptide(L)'
;MLGRIIEIISHESYRDYVQTHLLKPAGMKHTFTTSDEAHLPNMAIGYRHENEVVGRAPTISETFGWSAGFLVSTVGDLEKWNDALMNGRIVTPADYALMSTSVQTTKQGDAGYGLGLFVDSINEQPRVGHTGGSFGFTTANEYFLKQQVQIIAFTNNGDNPEPGEMITTAIFNDLYPDIAATAALASPGEDAAVTASAKAVFAQLQKGVEISANLTARLNGKMKAGLAKRLAGEFAPYGHPSKFVFKGQRSAANLKWFDYVIQFGPGSMLKFAIGLDAAGKVASMSFG
;
A
#
# COMPACT_ATOMS: atom_id res chain seq x y z
N MET A 1 15.77 13.84 2.73
CA MET A 1 16.56 14.65 1.78
C MET A 1 15.76 15.85 1.26
N LEU A 2 14.60 15.65 0.64
CA LEU A 2 13.81 16.74 0.03
C LEU A 2 13.44 17.86 1.01
N GLY A 3 13.05 17.53 2.25
CA GLY A 3 12.81 18.55 3.28
C GLY A 3 14.02 19.48 3.51
N ARG A 4 15.26 18.96 3.37
CA ARG A 4 16.47 19.77 3.56
C ARG A 4 16.73 20.70 2.38
N ILE A 5 16.35 20.28 1.17
CA ILE A 5 16.39 21.15 0.00
C ILE A 5 15.41 22.31 0.20
N ILE A 6 14.21 22.06 0.72
CA ILE A 6 13.24 23.11 1.07
C ILE A 6 13.88 24.13 2.02
N GLU A 7 14.51 23.68 3.10
CA GLU A 7 15.15 24.61 4.06
C GLU A 7 16.26 25.45 3.43
N ILE A 8 17.11 24.82 2.60
CA ILE A 8 18.24 25.51 1.95
C ILE A 8 17.73 26.59 0.98
N ILE A 9 16.69 26.30 0.22
CA ILE A 9 16.18 27.19 -0.84
C ILE A 9 15.23 28.26 -0.28
N SER A 10 14.38 27.91 0.69
CA SER A 10 13.42 28.85 1.30
C SER A 10 14.05 29.71 2.40
N HIS A 11 15.17 29.25 2.99
CA HIS A 11 15.73 29.81 4.22
C HIS A 11 14.80 29.73 5.45
N GLU A 12 13.77 28.90 5.39
CA GLU A 12 12.86 28.59 6.50
C GLU A 12 13.16 27.22 7.10
N SER A 13 12.76 26.96 8.35
CA SER A 13 12.75 25.59 8.86
C SER A 13 11.69 24.78 8.10
N TYR A 14 11.91 23.47 7.94
CA TYR A 14 10.93 22.64 7.21
C TYR A 14 9.55 22.66 7.88
N ARG A 15 9.51 22.73 9.22
CA ARG A 15 8.26 22.86 9.99
C ARG A 15 7.53 24.15 9.66
N ASP A 16 8.23 25.28 9.70
CA ASP A 16 7.62 26.60 9.45
C ASP A 16 7.14 26.73 8.01
N TYR A 17 7.91 26.14 7.07
CA TYR A 17 7.53 26.12 5.66
C TYR A 17 6.22 25.35 5.45
N VAL A 18 6.13 24.14 6.00
CA VAL A 18 4.92 23.31 5.92
C VAL A 18 3.72 24.02 6.57
N GLN A 19 3.90 24.62 7.76
CA GLN A 19 2.82 25.33 8.44
C GLN A 19 2.32 26.54 7.63
N THR A 20 3.24 27.35 7.11
CA THR A 20 2.95 28.65 6.51
C THR A 20 2.47 28.54 5.07
N HIS A 21 3.11 27.68 4.28
CA HIS A 21 2.88 27.61 2.83
C HIS A 21 1.97 26.43 2.43
N LEU A 22 1.78 25.43 3.29
CA LEU A 22 0.96 24.26 2.98
C LEU A 22 -0.30 24.17 3.86
N LEU A 23 -0.13 24.02 5.18
CA LEU A 23 -1.25 23.73 6.10
C LEU A 23 -2.19 24.92 6.27
N LYS A 24 -1.63 26.13 6.49
CA LYS A 24 -2.43 27.35 6.66
C LYS A 24 -3.23 27.71 5.40
N PRO A 25 -2.66 27.71 4.18
CA PRO A 25 -3.43 27.94 2.95
C PRO A 25 -4.48 26.86 2.68
N ALA A 26 -4.21 25.60 3.05
CA ALA A 26 -5.20 24.53 2.97
C ALA A 26 -6.29 24.60 4.06
N GLY A 27 -6.16 25.47 5.07
CA GLY A 27 -7.12 25.57 6.16
C GLY A 27 -7.08 24.39 7.15
N MET A 28 -5.95 23.69 7.22
CA MET A 28 -5.71 22.54 8.08
C MET A 28 -5.33 23.01 9.51
N LYS A 29 -6.34 23.27 10.34
CA LYS A 29 -6.17 23.85 11.69
C LYS A 29 -5.96 22.82 12.81
N HIS A 30 -6.15 21.54 12.51
CA HIS A 30 -5.98 20.39 13.40
C HIS A 30 -4.92 19.44 12.86
N THR A 31 -3.92 20.01 12.18
CA THR A 31 -2.75 19.30 11.68
C THR A 31 -1.51 19.91 12.32
N PHE A 32 -0.71 19.05 12.92
CA PHE A 32 0.40 19.38 13.80
C PHE A 32 1.61 18.51 13.46
N THR A 33 2.71 18.71 14.18
CA THR A 33 3.89 17.86 14.04
C THR A 33 3.94 16.78 15.12
N THR A 34 4.69 15.70 14.91
CA THR A 34 4.88 14.62 15.90
C THR A 34 5.51 15.13 17.20
N SER A 35 6.24 16.25 17.18
CA SER A 35 6.70 16.95 18.39
C SER A 35 5.56 17.42 19.29
N ASP A 36 4.39 17.67 18.72
CA ASP A 36 3.22 18.19 19.44
C ASP A 36 2.39 17.05 20.06
N GLU A 37 2.58 15.79 19.62
CA GLU A 37 1.79 14.60 19.98
C GLU A 37 1.51 14.49 21.49
N ALA A 38 2.54 14.65 22.32
CA ALA A 38 2.42 14.55 23.78
C ALA A 38 1.52 15.62 24.43
N HIS A 39 1.23 16.70 23.70
CA HIS A 39 0.51 17.88 24.20
C HIS A 39 -0.84 18.10 23.49
N LEU A 40 -1.18 17.28 22.49
CA LEU A 40 -2.44 17.42 21.76
C LEU A 40 -3.60 16.85 22.58
N PRO A 41 -4.65 17.65 22.87
CA PRO A 41 -5.86 17.14 23.49
C PRO A 41 -6.60 16.23 22.51
N ASN A 42 -7.21 15.15 23.03
CA ASN A 42 -8.07 14.24 22.26
C ASN A 42 -7.38 13.49 21.11
N MET A 43 -6.05 13.34 21.13
CA MET A 43 -5.36 12.45 20.20
C MET A 43 -5.67 10.99 20.51
N ALA A 44 -5.96 10.20 19.47
CA ALA A 44 -6.14 8.77 19.62
C ALA A 44 -4.87 8.11 20.19
N ILE A 45 -5.02 7.08 21.01
CA ILE A 45 -3.88 6.31 21.52
C ILE A 45 -3.55 5.23 20.49
N GLY A 46 -2.32 5.23 19.98
CA GLY A 46 -1.82 4.20 19.07
C GLY A 46 -1.53 2.88 19.78
N TYR A 47 -1.81 1.76 19.11
CA TYR A 47 -1.56 0.42 19.60
C TYR A 47 -0.78 -0.39 18.57
N ARG A 48 0.11 -1.26 19.03
CA ARG A 48 0.84 -2.18 18.15
C ARG A 48 0.98 -3.56 18.77
N HIS A 49 1.21 -4.54 17.90
CA HIS A 49 1.46 -5.91 18.30
C HIS A 49 2.97 -6.13 18.42
N GLU A 50 3.45 -6.42 19.62
CA GLU A 50 4.83 -6.87 19.87
C GLU A 50 4.79 -8.29 20.41
N ASN A 51 5.45 -9.23 19.71
CA ASN A 51 5.43 -10.65 20.09
C ASN A 51 4.00 -11.18 20.35
N GLU A 52 3.07 -10.84 19.46
CA GLU A 52 1.63 -11.20 19.51
C GLU A 52 0.84 -10.53 20.65
N VAL A 53 1.45 -9.65 21.45
CA VAL A 53 0.78 -8.90 22.51
C VAL A 53 0.46 -7.50 22.03
N VAL A 54 -0.80 -7.08 22.18
CA VAL A 54 -1.21 -5.69 21.93
C VAL A 54 -0.75 -4.82 23.08
N GLY A 55 0.04 -3.80 22.76
CA GLY A 55 0.50 -2.78 23.71
C GLY A 55 0.26 -1.38 23.16
N ARG A 56 0.23 -0.40 24.06
CA ARG A 56 0.27 1.01 23.68
C ARG A 56 1.58 1.28 22.93
N ALA A 57 1.48 1.90 21.77
CA ALA A 57 2.65 2.32 21.00
C ALA A 57 3.37 3.48 21.68
N PRO A 58 4.70 3.58 21.55
CA PRO A 58 5.46 4.72 22.04
C PRO A 58 5.11 5.99 21.24
N THR A 59 5.26 7.15 21.86
CA THR A 59 5.15 8.44 21.14
C THR A 59 6.27 8.56 20.11
N ILE A 60 5.97 9.18 18.98
CA ILE A 60 6.93 9.27 17.88
C ILE A 60 7.91 10.41 18.14
N SER A 61 9.21 10.11 18.17
CA SER A 61 10.24 11.16 18.22
C SER A 61 10.19 12.03 16.96
N GLU A 62 10.33 13.34 17.13
CA GLU A 62 10.41 14.32 16.03
C GLU A 62 11.50 13.96 14.99
N THR A 63 12.59 13.34 15.45
CA THR A 63 13.73 12.96 14.61
C THR A 63 13.52 11.72 13.74
N PHE A 64 12.47 10.93 14.00
CA PHE A 64 12.31 9.63 13.35
C PHE A 64 11.74 9.72 11.93
N GLY A 65 10.78 10.61 11.70
CA GLY A 65 10.13 10.77 10.39
C GLY A 65 10.55 12.01 9.62
N TRP A 66 10.67 13.15 10.31
CA TRP A 66 10.88 14.48 9.71
C TRP A 66 10.08 14.65 8.39
N SER A 67 10.68 15.13 7.31
CA SER A 67 9.98 15.30 6.02
C SER A 67 9.36 14.05 5.38
N ALA A 68 9.62 12.84 5.89
CA ALA A 68 9.02 11.60 5.38
C ALA A 68 7.74 11.18 6.12
N GLY A 69 7.44 11.69 7.32
CA GLY A 69 6.33 11.19 8.13
C GLY A 69 6.27 11.78 9.54
N PHE A 70 6.09 13.09 9.64
CA PHE A 70 6.09 13.85 10.90
C PHE A 70 4.78 14.57 11.21
N LEU A 71 3.74 14.38 10.41
CA LEU A 71 2.47 15.08 10.60
C LEU A 71 1.49 14.22 11.40
N VAL A 72 0.80 14.88 12.33
CA VAL A 72 -0.39 14.37 13.01
C VAL A 72 -1.57 15.17 12.49
N SER A 73 -2.65 14.51 12.08
CA SER A 73 -3.78 15.18 11.42
C SER A 73 -5.12 14.55 11.81
N THR A 74 -6.18 15.00 11.15
CA THR A 74 -7.53 14.45 11.25
C THR A 74 -8.06 14.15 9.85
N VAL A 75 -9.04 13.26 9.75
CA VAL A 75 -9.73 12.98 8.48
C VAL A 75 -10.30 14.26 7.85
N GLY A 76 -10.88 15.14 8.66
CA GLY A 76 -11.45 16.41 8.19
C GLY A 76 -10.42 17.45 7.72
N ASP A 77 -9.18 17.38 8.20
CA ASP A 77 -8.11 18.23 7.66
C ASP A 77 -7.49 17.63 6.39
N LEU A 78 -7.40 16.29 6.27
CA LEU A 78 -6.99 15.68 5.00
C LEU A 78 -7.99 15.95 3.88
N GLU A 79 -9.29 15.97 4.15
CA GLU A 79 -10.29 16.37 3.15
C GLU A 79 -9.99 17.77 2.58
N LYS A 80 -9.68 18.75 3.44
CA LYS A 80 -9.25 20.09 3.00
C LYS A 80 -7.92 20.09 2.26
N TRP A 81 -6.95 19.27 2.70
CA TRP A 81 -5.67 19.10 2.00
C TRP A 81 -5.91 18.67 0.56
N ASN A 82 -6.79 17.68 0.38
CA ASN A 82 -7.09 17.13 -0.93
C ASN A 82 -7.81 18.16 -1.82
N ASP A 83 -8.80 18.89 -1.29
CA ASP A 83 -9.42 20.02 -1.99
C ASP A 83 -8.38 21.07 -2.42
N ALA A 84 -7.51 21.47 -1.50
CA ALA A 84 -6.49 22.49 -1.76
C ALA A 84 -5.44 22.03 -2.80
N LEU A 85 -5.05 20.76 -2.76
CA LEU A 85 -4.06 20.17 -3.66
C LEU A 85 -4.62 20.01 -5.08
N MET A 86 -5.85 19.48 -5.20
CA MET A 86 -6.49 19.23 -6.50
C MET A 86 -6.95 20.53 -7.20
N ASN A 87 -7.38 21.53 -6.43
CA ASN A 87 -7.97 22.75 -6.97
C ASN A 87 -6.98 23.92 -7.08
N GLY A 88 -5.68 23.64 -7.13
CA GLY A 88 -4.69 24.63 -7.49
C GLY A 88 -4.28 25.61 -6.37
N ARG A 89 -4.65 25.34 -5.11
CA ARG A 89 -4.35 26.25 -3.98
C ARG A 89 -2.95 26.08 -3.40
N ILE A 90 -2.39 24.87 -3.51
CA ILE A 90 -1.06 24.54 -2.97
C ILE A 90 -0.03 24.40 -4.10
N VAL A 91 -0.38 23.68 -5.16
CA VAL A 91 0.43 23.51 -6.36
C VAL A 91 -0.41 23.87 -7.58
N THR A 92 0.20 24.16 -8.72
CA THR A 92 -0.59 24.42 -9.92
C THR A 92 -1.29 23.14 -10.40
N PRO A 93 -2.38 23.22 -11.19
CA PRO A 93 -3.00 22.04 -11.79
C PRO A 93 -2.03 21.19 -12.63
N ALA A 94 -1.04 21.84 -13.27
CA ALA A 94 0.00 21.15 -14.02
C ALA A 94 0.95 20.36 -13.11
N ASP A 95 1.35 20.96 -11.98
CA ASP A 95 2.19 20.27 -10.99
C ASP A 95 1.43 19.12 -10.31
N TYR A 96 0.15 19.31 -9.99
CA TYR A 96 -0.68 18.22 -9.47
C TYR A 96 -0.78 17.05 -10.46
N ALA A 97 -0.94 17.34 -11.75
CA ALA A 97 -0.93 16.31 -12.80
C ALA A 97 0.41 15.54 -12.83
N LEU A 98 1.55 16.22 -12.60
CA LEU A 98 2.85 15.55 -12.45
C LEU A 98 2.90 14.68 -11.17
N MET A 99 2.35 15.17 -10.06
CA MET A 99 2.27 14.41 -8.81
C MET A 99 1.44 13.13 -8.97
N SER A 100 0.33 13.20 -9.72
CA SER A 100 -0.61 12.09 -9.91
C SER A 100 -0.32 11.22 -11.13
N THR A 101 0.80 11.43 -11.82
CA THR A 101 1.22 10.61 -12.97
C THR A 101 2.36 9.70 -12.55
N SER A 102 2.19 8.40 -12.81
CA SER A 102 3.22 7.43 -12.49
C SER A 102 4.48 7.66 -13.31
N VAL A 103 5.65 7.61 -12.67
CA VAL A 103 6.94 7.76 -13.35
C VAL A 103 7.41 6.44 -13.96
N GLN A 104 8.19 6.53 -15.03
CA GLN A 104 8.81 5.37 -15.66
C GLN A 104 10.20 5.13 -15.06
N THR A 105 10.45 3.90 -14.60
CA THR A 105 11.77 3.52 -14.10
C THR A 105 12.65 3.00 -15.25
N THR A 106 13.98 3.17 -15.12
CA THR A 106 14.96 2.78 -16.15
C THR A 106 15.05 1.27 -16.41
N LYS A 107 14.44 0.42 -15.54
CA LYS A 107 14.56 -1.05 -15.61
C LYS A 107 13.25 -1.82 -15.48
N GLN A 108 12.18 -1.23 -14.93
CA GLN A 108 10.98 -1.98 -14.51
C GLN A 108 9.68 -1.45 -15.14
N GLY A 109 9.74 -0.42 -16.00
CA GLY A 109 8.54 0.22 -16.55
C GLY A 109 7.87 1.11 -15.51
N ASP A 110 6.55 1.20 -15.58
CA ASP A 110 5.68 2.01 -14.71
C ASP A 110 5.95 1.74 -13.22
N ALA A 111 6.22 2.79 -12.45
CA ALA A 111 6.56 2.70 -11.02
C ALA A 111 5.34 2.50 -10.09
N GLY A 112 4.12 2.69 -10.59
CA GLY A 112 2.93 2.86 -9.75
C GLY A 112 3.02 4.02 -8.76
N TYR A 113 3.89 5.01 -9.01
CA TYR A 113 4.19 6.10 -8.08
C TYR A 113 4.57 7.38 -8.84
N GLY A 114 3.94 8.49 -8.47
CA GLY A 114 4.25 9.83 -8.98
C GLY A 114 5.14 10.61 -8.02
N LEU A 115 4.90 11.91 -7.89
CA LEU A 115 5.65 12.76 -6.94
C LEU A 115 4.93 12.77 -5.59
N GLY A 116 5.21 11.76 -4.76
CA GLY A 116 4.67 11.65 -3.42
C GLY A 116 3.26 11.05 -3.35
N LEU A 117 2.79 10.40 -4.41
CA LEU A 117 1.49 9.73 -4.49
C LEU A 117 1.65 8.37 -5.17
N PHE A 118 1.03 7.34 -4.60
CA PHE A 118 0.77 6.08 -5.32
C PHE A 118 -0.22 6.35 -6.46
N VAL A 119 0.04 5.73 -7.60
CA VAL A 119 -0.77 5.82 -8.82
C VAL A 119 -1.00 4.39 -9.29
N ASP A 120 -2.09 3.79 -8.83
CA ASP A 120 -2.35 2.37 -9.03
C ASP A 120 -3.85 2.11 -9.26
N SER A 121 -4.27 0.87 -9.03
CA SER A 121 -5.68 0.51 -9.10
C SER A 121 -6.03 -0.61 -8.14
N ILE A 122 -7.29 -0.55 -7.70
CA ILE A 122 -7.97 -1.63 -6.99
C ILE A 122 -9.25 -1.95 -7.74
N ASN A 123 -9.59 -3.23 -7.86
CA ASN A 123 -10.73 -3.68 -8.68
C ASN A 123 -10.76 -3.07 -10.10
N GLU A 124 -9.57 -2.88 -10.69
CA GLU A 124 -9.37 -2.27 -12.01
C GLU A 124 -9.87 -0.80 -12.11
N GLN A 125 -10.12 -0.17 -10.97
CA GLN A 125 -10.45 1.24 -10.85
C GLN A 125 -9.19 2.03 -10.50
N PRO A 126 -8.82 3.02 -11.32
CA PRO A 126 -7.63 3.83 -11.05
C PRO A 126 -7.85 4.66 -9.79
N ARG A 127 -6.84 4.66 -8.93
CA ARG A 127 -6.80 5.50 -7.74
C ARG A 127 -5.45 6.19 -7.62
N VAL A 128 -5.47 7.35 -6.97
CA VAL A 128 -4.29 8.12 -6.62
C VAL A 128 -4.38 8.48 -5.15
N GLY A 129 -3.29 8.37 -4.42
CA GLY A 129 -3.33 8.60 -2.99
C GLY A 129 -2.01 8.34 -2.28
N HIS A 130 -2.08 8.33 -0.95
CA HIS A 130 -0.94 7.90 -0.14
C HIS A 130 -1.43 7.17 1.10
N THR A 131 -0.65 6.18 1.52
CA THR A 131 -0.84 5.44 2.76
C THR A 131 0.24 5.79 3.78
N GLY A 132 -0.04 5.55 5.06
CA GLY A 132 0.89 5.81 6.15
C GLY A 132 0.81 4.68 7.16
N GLY A 133 1.95 4.30 7.73
CA GLY A 133 2.03 3.32 8.81
C GLY A 133 3.18 3.71 9.71
N SER A 134 2.89 3.98 10.98
CA SER A 134 3.89 4.40 11.95
C SER A 134 3.39 4.25 13.38
N PHE A 135 4.17 3.55 14.22
CA PHE A 135 4.00 3.41 15.67
C PHE A 135 2.54 3.36 16.13
N GLY A 136 1.84 2.31 15.74
CA GLY A 136 0.46 2.07 16.16
C GLY A 136 -0.60 2.96 15.50
N PHE A 137 -0.27 3.65 14.41
CA PHE A 137 -1.23 4.34 13.56
C PHE A 137 -1.06 3.95 12.10
N THR A 138 -2.19 3.81 11.40
CA THR A 138 -2.20 3.55 9.96
C THR A 138 -3.19 4.48 9.29
N THR A 139 -2.86 4.97 8.10
CA THR A 139 -3.69 5.90 7.36
C THR A 139 -3.73 5.52 5.88
N ALA A 140 -4.85 5.77 5.23
CA ALA A 140 -4.98 5.74 3.79
C ALA A 140 -5.82 6.93 3.35
N ASN A 141 -5.36 7.64 2.31
CA ASN A 141 -6.04 8.76 1.70
C ASN A 141 -6.04 8.53 0.19
N GLU A 142 -7.18 8.10 -0.34
CA GLU A 142 -7.30 7.58 -1.70
C GLU A 142 -8.40 8.30 -2.47
N TYR A 143 -8.09 8.71 -3.68
CA TYR A 143 -9.03 9.30 -4.63
C TYR A 143 -9.24 8.34 -5.80
N PHE A 144 -10.49 7.95 -6.04
CA PHE A 144 -10.89 7.06 -7.13
C PHE A 144 -11.36 7.89 -8.32
N LEU A 145 -10.54 7.93 -9.37
CA LEU A 145 -10.64 8.96 -10.41
C LEU A 145 -11.92 8.81 -11.25
N LYS A 146 -12.29 7.57 -11.57
CA LYS A 146 -13.48 7.29 -12.38
C LYS A 146 -14.77 7.58 -11.63
N GLN A 147 -14.78 7.31 -10.33
CA GLN A 147 -15.93 7.48 -9.45
C GLN A 147 -16.01 8.90 -8.85
N GLN A 148 -14.92 9.67 -8.95
CA GLN A 148 -14.77 10.98 -8.34
C GLN A 148 -15.08 10.97 -6.83
N VAL A 149 -14.67 9.90 -6.15
CA VAL A 149 -14.85 9.73 -4.71
C VAL A 149 -13.53 9.68 -4.00
N GLN A 150 -13.46 10.32 -2.84
CA GLN A 150 -12.34 10.24 -1.94
C GLN A 150 -12.71 9.44 -0.70
N ILE A 151 -11.83 8.53 -0.31
CA ILE A 151 -11.99 7.72 0.88
C ILE A 151 -10.74 7.90 1.75
N ILE A 152 -10.95 8.31 3.00
CA ILE A 152 -9.89 8.56 3.97
C ILE A 152 -10.17 7.69 5.20
N ALA A 153 -9.19 6.89 5.61
CA ALA A 153 -9.31 5.99 6.74
C ALA A 153 -8.09 6.10 7.65
N PHE A 154 -8.33 6.33 8.94
CA PHE A 154 -7.30 6.34 9.99
C PHE A 154 -7.59 5.21 10.97
N THR A 155 -6.56 4.45 11.34
CA THR A 155 -6.62 3.46 12.43
C THR A 155 -5.55 3.77 13.46
N ASN A 156 -5.80 3.33 14.69
CA ASN A 156 -4.85 3.41 15.80
C ASN A 156 -4.37 2.01 16.21
N ASN A 157 -4.27 1.09 15.24
CA ASN A 157 -3.67 -0.21 15.46
C ASN A 157 -2.83 -0.64 14.26
N GLY A 158 -1.55 -0.92 14.49
CA GLY A 158 -0.62 -1.45 13.51
C GLY A 158 0.54 -0.52 13.16
N ASP A 159 1.59 -1.09 12.59
CA ASP A 159 2.79 -0.36 12.18
C ASP A 159 2.95 -0.27 10.65
N ASN A 160 2.15 -1.04 9.89
CA ASN A 160 2.16 -1.05 8.43
C ASN A 160 0.90 -0.34 7.88
N PRO A 161 0.92 0.15 6.63
CA PRO A 161 -0.21 0.88 6.07
C PRO A 161 -1.47 0.04 5.75
N GLU A 162 -1.34 -1.29 5.73
CA GLU A 162 -2.36 -2.22 5.22
C GLU A 162 -3.74 -2.05 5.87
N PRO A 163 -3.89 -1.86 7.20
CA PRO A 163 -5.21 -1.72 7.80
C PRO A 163 -5.99 -0.49 7.31
N GLY A 164 -5.30 0.63 7.06
CA GLY A 164 -5.93 1.83 6.48
C GLY A 164 -6.45 1.56 5.08
N GLU A 165 -5.63 0.94 4.23
CA GLU A 165 -5.99 0.55 2.87
C GLU A 165 -7.10 -0.51 2.82
N MET A 166 -7.10 -1.45 3.76
CA MET A 166 -8.17 -2.44 3.91
C MET A 166 -9.52 -1.74 4.15
N ILE A 167 -9.54 -0.70 4.99
CA ILE A 167 -10.76 0.06 5.26
C ILE A 167 -11.20 0.85 4.03
N THR A 168 -10.29 1.54 3.34
CA THR A 168 -10.67 2.30 2.13
C THR A 168 -11.21 1.36 1.05
N THR A 169 -10.59 0.18 0.88
CA THR A 169 -11.05 -0.86 -0.03
C THR A 169 -12.41 -1.42 0.36
N ALA A 170 -12.63 -1.71 1.64
CA ALA A 170 -13.90 -2.22 2.13
C ALA A 170 -15.03 -1.22 1.90
N ILE A 171 -14.80 0.07 2.21
CA ILE A 171 -15.75 1.14 1.95
C ILE A 171 -15.99 1.30 0.44
N PHE A 172 -14.95 1.26 -0.39
CA PHE A 172 -15.11 1.33 -1.84
C PHE A 172 -16.00 0.19 -2.37
N ASN A 173 -15.79 -1.03 -1.87
CA ASN A 173 -16.58 -2.20 -2.26
C ASN A 173 -18.05 -2.08 -1.82
N ASP A 174 -18.30 -1.48 -0.66
CA ASP A 174 -19.66 -1.24 -0.14
C ASP A 174 -20.39 -0.15 -0.94
N LEU A 175 -19.67 0.91 -1.33
CA LEU A 175 -20.21 1.98 -2.18
C LEU A 175 -20.46 1.52 -3.62
N TYR A 176 -19.63 0.60 -4.14
CA TYR A 176 -19.68 0.12 -5.53
C TYR A 176 -19.68 -1.42 -5.62
N PRO A 177 -20.74 -2.09 -5.13
CA PRO A 177 -20.78 -3.55 -5.03
C PRO A 177 -20.71 -4.25 -6.40
N ASP A 178 -21.24 -3.65 -7.46
CA ASP A 178 -21.18 -4.21 -8.82
C ASP A 178 -19.75 -4.22 -9.38
N ILE A 179 -18.96 -3.19 -9.07
CA ILE A 179 -17.54 -3.12 -9.44
C ILE A 179 -16.76 -4.21 -8.68
N ALA A 180 -16.99 -4.32 -7.37
CA ALA A 180 -16.34 -5.34 -6.54
C ALA A 180 -16.71 -6.77 -6.99
N ALA A 181 -17.99 -7.00 -7.30
CA ALA A 181 -18.47 -8.29 -7.82
C ALA A 181 -17.81 -8.64 -9.15
N THR A 182 -17.71 -7.68 -10.07
CA THR A 182 -17.03 -7.87 -11.37
C THR A 182 -15.55 -8.19 -11.18
N ALA A 183 -14.85 -7.45 -10.31
CA ALA A 183 -13.44 -7.65 -10.05
C ALA A 183 -13.12 -9.02 -9.42
N ALA A 184 -14.08 -9.61 -8.70
CA ALA A 184 -13.98 -10.93 -8.10
C ALA A 184 -14.18 -12.09 -9.08
N LEU A 185 -14.54 -11.82 -10.34
CA LEU A 185 -14.63 -12.84 -11.38
C LEU A 185 -13.25 -13.22 -11.91
N ALA A 186 -13.07 -14.52 -12.16
CA ALA A 186 -11.86 -15.02 -12.81
C ALA A 186 -11.84 -14.61 -14.28
N SER A 187 -10.67 -14.23 -14.77
CA SER A 187 -10.44 -13.99 -16.20
C SER A 187 -10.57 -15.30 -17.00
N PRO A 188 -10.94 -15.24 -18.29
CA PRO A 188 -10.92 -16.41 -19.16
C PRO A 188 -9.52 -17.01 -19.30
N GLY A 189 -9.44 -18.32 -19.58
CA GLY A 189 -8.17 -19.01 -19.85
C GLY A 189 -7.42 -19.51 -18.61
N GLU A 190 -8.13 -19.67 -17.49
CA GLU A 190 -7.59 -20.28 -16.28
C GLU A 190 -7.19 -21.75 -16.52
N ASP A 191 -5.95 -22.10 -16.17
CA ASP A 191 -5.47 -23.48 -16.13
C ASP A 191 -5.61 -24.00 -14.68
N ALA A 192 -6.44 -25.02 -14.50
CA ALA A 192 -6.74 -25.57 -13.18
C ALA A 192 -5.51 -26.18 -12.48
N ALA A 193 -4.60 -26.80 -13.23
CA ALA A 193 -3.41 -27.43 -12.68
C ALA A 193 -2.39 -26.37 -12.23
N VAL A 194 -2.21 -25.31 -13.03
CA VAL A 194 -1.36 -24.18 -12.66
C VAL A 194 -1.92 -23.43 -11.46
N THR A 195 -3.24 -23.23 -11.41
CA THR A 195 -3.90 -22.58 -10.27
C THR A 195 -3.78 -23.41 -9.00
N ALA A 196 -3.94 -24.73 -9.08
CA ALA A 196 -3.70 -25.61 -7.94
C ALA A 196 -2.25 -25.51 -7.43
N SER A 197 -1.28 -25.44 -8.35
CA SER A 197 0.13 -25.21 -8.02
C SER A 197 0.35 -23.86 -7.33
N ALA A 198 -0.25 -22.78 -7.86
CA ALA A 198 -0.16 -21.44 -7.26
C ALA A 198 -0.73 -21.40 -5.83
N LYS A 199 -1.90 -22.02 -5.61
CA LYS A 199 -2.52 -22.15 -4.28
C LYS A 199 -1.62 -22.93 -3.31
N ALA A 200 -1.04 -24.04 -3.76
CA ALA A 200 -0.15 -24.86 -2.94
C ALA A 200 1.13 -24.10 -2.56
N VAL A 201 1.76 -23.42 -3.52
CA VAL A 201 2.92 -22.55 -3.29
C VAL A 201 2.58 -21.49 -2.25
N PHE A 202 1.47 -20.75 -2.43
CA PHE A 202 1.07 -19.71 -1.50
C PHE A 202 0.84 -20.25 -0.08
N ALA A 203 0.09 -21.35 0.06
CA ALA A 203 -0.18 -21.96 1.36
C ALA A 203 1.10 -22.45 2.07
N GLN A 204 2.12 -22.88 1.31
CA GLN A 204 3.42 -23.29 1.86
C GLN A 204 4.28 -22.09 2.24
N LEU A 205 4.22 -21.01 1.46
CA LEU A 205 4.87 -19.74 1.81
C LEU A 205 4.35 -19.21 3.15
N GLN A 206 3.04 -19.22 3.37
CA GLN A 206 2.44 -18.80 4.65
C GLN A 206 2.95 -19.59 5.86
N LYS A 207 3.31 -20.87 5.67
CA LYS A 207 3.80 -21.75 6.74
C LYS A 207 5.32 -21.73 6.90
N GLY A 208 6.06 -21.12 5.98
CA GLY A 208 7.52 -21.14 5.96
C GLY A 208 8.13 -22.53 5.84
N VAL A 209 7.37 -23.50 5.31
CA VAL A 209 7.80 -24.89 5.12
C VAL A 209 8.49 -25.07 3.77
N GLU A 210 9.12 -26.24 3.57
CA GLU A 210 9.64 -26.61 2.26
C GLU A 210 8.48 -26.66 1.25
N ILE A 211 8.64 -25.94 0.15
CA ILE A 211 7.63 -25.86 -0.90
C ILE A 211 7.66 -27.16 -1.69
N SER A 212 6.59 -27.96 -1.63
CA SER A 212 6.47 -29.22 -2.35
C SER A 212 6.20 -29.05 -3.85
N ALA A 213 5.96 -27.82 -4.31
CA ALA A 213 5.80 -27.51 -5.72
C ALA A 213 7.11 -27.78 -6.50
N ASN A 214 6.97 -28.03 -7.80
CA ASN A 214 8.10 -28.28 -8.71
C ASN A 214 8.87 -26.97 -8.98
N LEU A 215 9.55 -26.46 -7.95
CA LEU A 215 10.38 -25.27 -8.04
C LEU A 215 11.61 -25.55 -8.90
N THR A 216 12.12 -24.52 -9.59
CA THR A 216 13.46 -24.58 -10.15
C THR A 216 14.51 -24.70 -9.04
N ALA A 217 15.65 -25.33 -9.34
CA ALA A 217 16.74 -25.51 -8.37
C ALA A 217 17.22 -24.16 -7.78
N ARG A 218 17.26 -23.11 -8.61
CA ARG A 218 17.64 -21.75 -8.20
C ARG A 218 16.67 -21.18 -7.16
N LEU A 219 15.36 -21.24 -7.42
CA LEU A 219 14.36 -20.72 -6.50
C LEU A 219 14.35 -21.54 -5.20
N ASN A 220 14.43 -22.86 -5.31
CA ASN A 220 14.52 -23.74 -4.14
C ASN A 220 15.73 -23.41 -3.25
N GLY A 221 16.90 -23.14 -3.85
CA GLY A 221 18.08 -22.69 -3.11
C GLY A 221 17.84 -21.39 -2.32
N LYS A 222 17.14 -20.42 -2.91
CA LYS A 222 16.76 -19.17 -2.20
C LYS A 222 15.79 -19.44 -1.04
N MET A 223 14.81 -20.31 -1.25
CA MET A 223 13.86 -20.70 -0.19
C MET A 223 14.60 -21.26 1.02
N LYS A 224 15.54 -22.18 0.79
CA LYS A 224 16.38 -22.80 1.83
C LYS A 224 17.34 -21.81 2.49
N ALA A 225 17.80 -20.79 1.77
CA ALA A 225 18.66 -19.72 2.29
C ALA A 225 17.93 -18.67 3.16
N GLY A 226 16.67 -18.93 3.57
CA GLY A 226 15.93 -18.07 4.50
C GLY A 226 14.80 -17.26 3.89
N LEU A 227 14.62 -17.29 2.55
CA LEU A 227 13.49 -16.61 1.91
C LEU A 227 12.14 -17.17 2.38
N ALA A 228 12.04 -18.48 2.64
CA ALA A 228 10.81 -19.11 3.13
C ALA A 228 10.34 -18.50 4.45
N LYS A 229 11.26 -18.38 5.42
CA LYS A 229 10.96 -17.85 6.74
C LYS A 229 10.55 -16.37 6.68
N ARG A 230 11.22 -15.57 5.82
CA ARG A 230 10.86 -14.16 5.62
C ARG A 230 9.44 -14.03 5.05
N LEU A 231 9.14 -14.75 3.97
CA LEU A 231 7.83 -14.69 3.31
C LEU A 231 6.71 -15.24 4.21
N ALA A 232 7.00 -16.20 5.09
CA ALA A 232 6.05 -16.66 6.08
C ALA A 232 5.65 -15.54 7.05
N GLY A 233 6.61 -14.75 7.54
CA GLY A 233 6.32 -13.59 8.39
C GLY A 233 5.51 -12.50 7.68
N GLU A 234 5.69 -12.35 6.36
CA GLU A 234 4.94 -11.39 5.53
C GLU A 234 3.52 -11.88 5.22
N PHE A 235 3.32 -13.18 4.93
CA PHE A 235 2.02 -13.71 4.48
C PHE A 235 1.17 -14.37 5.57
N ALA A 236 1.75 -14.76 6.71
CA ALA A 236 0.97 -15.32 7.82
C ALA A 236 -0.10 -14.35 8.37
N PRO A 237 0.17 -13.03 8.52
CA PRO A 237 -0.82 -12.07 9.05
C PRO A 237 -2.11 -11.96 8.22
N TYR A 238 -2.05 -12.22 6.91
CA TYR A 238 -3.23 -12.23 6.04
C TYR A 238 -4.25 -13.32 6.39
N GLY A 239 -3.85 -14.37 7.12
CA GLY A 239 -4.73 -15.47 7.47
C GLY A 239 -5.11 -16.36 6.28
N HIS A 240 -6.28 -16.99 6.33
CA HIS A 240 -6.68 -17.96 5.31
C HIS A 240 -7.30 -17.27 4.10
N PRO A 241 -6.87 -17.59 2.86
CA PRO A 241 -7.53 -17.09 1.66
C PRO A 241 -9.02 -17.49 1.61
N SER A 242 -9.89 -16.51 1.42
CA SER A 242 -11.32 -16.71 1.15
C SER A 242 -11.60 -16.93 -0.34
N LYS A 243 -10.83 -16.27 -1.23
CA LYS A 243 -10.86 -16.49 -2.68
C LYS A 243 -9.46 -16.39 -3.29
N PHE A 244 -9.30 -17.05 -4.43
CA PHE A 244 -8.08 -17.03 -5.23
C PHE A 244 -8.50 -16.88 -6.69
N VAL A 245 -8.44 -15.66 -7.20
CA VAL A 245 -9.06 -15.26 -8.47
C VAL A 245 -7.99 -15.15 -9.53
N PHE A 246 -8.08 -15.95 -10.59
CA PHE A 246 -7.19 -15.83 -11.75
C PHE A 246 -7.47 -14.53 -12.50
N LYS A 247 -6.44 -13.74 -12.78
CA LYS A 247 -6.56 -12.43 -13.45
C LYS A 247 -5.93 -12.40 -14.84
N GLY A 248 -5.16 -13.41 -15.21
CA GLY A 248 -4.64 -13.56 -16.57
C GLY A 248 -3.25 -14.18 -16.60
N GLN A 249 -2.68 -14.19 -17.80
CA GLN A 249 -1.33 -14.69 -18.04
C GLN A 249 -0.55 -13.71 -18.90
N ARG A 250 0.77 -13.64 -18.70
CA ARG A 250 1.68 -12.79 -19.47
C ARG A 250 3.03 -13.47 -19.68
N SER A 251 3.73 -13.11 -20.75
CA SER A 251 5.09 -13.59 -21.02
C SER A 251 6.09 -12.49 -20.71
N ALA A 252 7.02 -12.74 -19.78
CA ALA A 252 8.05 -11.78 -19.41
C ALA A 252 9.31 -12.49 -18.90
N ALA A 253 10.48 -12.00 -19.28
CA ALA A 253 11.78 -12.54 -18.88
C ALA A 253 11.92 -14.06 -19.10
N ASN A 254 11.44 -14.55 -20.25
CA ASN A 254 11.41 -15.98 -20.62
C ASN A 254 10.58 -16.88 -19.71
N LEU A 255 9.67 -16.29 -18.91
CA LEU A 255 8.71 -17.02 -18.09
C LEU A 255 7.29 -16.77 -18.57
N LYS A 256 6.44 -17.79 -18.41
CA LYS A 256 5.00 -17.66 -18.52
C LYS A 256 4.42 -17.38 -17.13
N TRP A 257 3.98 -16.16 -16.91
CA TRP A 257 3.40 -15.70 -15.65
C TRP A 257 1.90 -15.93 -15.62
N PHE A 258 1.40 -16.29 -14.45
CA PHE A 258 -0.02 -16.42 -14.14
C PHE A 258 -0.31 -15.52 -12.95
N ASP A 259 -1.14 -14.51 -13.17
CA ASP A 259 -1.45 -13.47 -12.20
C ASP A 259 -2.78 -13.77 -11.51
N TYR A 260 -2.82 -13.54 -10.20
CA TYR A 260 -3.95 -13.81 -9.33
C TYR A 260 -4.17 -12.65 -8.36
N VAL A 261 -5.41 -12.54 -7.89
CA VAL A 261 -5.77 -11.75 -6.72
C VAL A 261 -6.26 -12.71 -5.65
N ILE A 262 -5.59 -12.72 -4.51
CA ILE A 262 -5.97 -13.50 -3.34
C ILE A 262 -6.78 -12.58 -2.43
N GLN A 263 -7.95 -13.02 -1.99
CA GLN A 263 -8.79 -12.29 -1.04
C GLN A 263 -8.77 -13.03 0.30
N PHE A 264 -8.76 -12.31 1.41
CA PHE A 264 -8.71 -12.88 2.76
C PHE A 264 -9.91 -12.47 3.61
N GLY A 265 -10.47 -11.30 3.35
CA GLY A 265 -11.63 -10.76 4.04
C GLY A 265 -12.05 -9.42 3.42
N PRO A 266 -12.98 -8.69 4.04
CA PRO A 266 -13.40 -7.37 3.56
C PRO A 266 -12.20 -6.44 3.40
N GLY A 267 -11.99 -5.97 2.16
CA GLY A 267 -10.90 -5.05 1.82
C GLY A 267 -9.48 -5.62 1.87
N SER A 268 -9.29 -6.85 2.34
CA SER A 268 -7.97 -7.50 2.40
C SER A 268 -7.73 -8.35 1.16
N MET A 269 -6.76 -7.92 0.34
CA MET A 269 -6.38 -8.61 -0.87
C MET A 269 -4.87 -8.48 -1.15
N LEU A 270 -4.35 -9.42 -1.93
CA LEU A 270 -2.93 -9.46 -2.33
C LEU A 270 -2.86 -9.82 -3.82
N LYS A 271 -2.09 -9.06 -4.61
CA LYS A 271 -1.73 -9.49 -5.96
C LYS A 271 -0.63 -10.53 -5.84
N PHE A 272 -0.80 -11.67 -6.49
CA PHE A 272 0.15 -12.77 -6.44
C PHE A 272 0.31 -13.38 -7.81
N ALA A 273 1.54 -13.71 -8.21
CA ALA A 273 1.81 -14.36 -9.48
C ALA A 273 2.92 -15.40 -9.37
N ILE A 274 2.79 -16.48 -10.14
CA ILE A 274 3.86 -17.46 -10.34
C ILE A 274 4.33 -17.41 -11.79
N GLY A 275 5.65 -17.46 -11.98
CA GLY A 275 6.29 -17.52 -13.29
C GLY A 275 6.81 -18.93 -13.56
N LEU A 276 6.30 -19.57 -14.60
CA LEU A 276 6.72 -20.91 -15.03
C LEU A 276 7.81 -20.84 -16.10
N ASP A 277 8.81 -21.71 -16.00
CA ASP A 277 9.79 -21.94 -17.06
C ASP A 277 9.21 -22.83 -18.18
N ALA A 278 10.01 -23.08 -19.23
CA ALA A 278 9.62 -23.92 -20.36
C ALA A 278 9.32 -25.38 -19.97
N ALA A 279 9.78 -25.85 -18.80
CA ALA A 279 9.50 -27.17 -18.27
C ALA A 279 8.28 -27.20 -17.33
N GLY A 280 7.56 -26.07 -17.21
CA GLY A 280 6.41 -25.93 -16.31
C GLY A 280 6.77 -25.83 -14.83
N LYS A 281 8.04 -25.60 -14.49
CA LYS A 281 8.49 -25.43 -13.10
C LYS A 281 8.33 -23.99 -12.65
N VAL A 282 8.00 -23.80 -11.37
CA VAL A 282 7.91 -22.45 -10.78
C VAL A 282 9.33 -21.90 -10.62
N ALA A 283 9.65 -20.91 -11.45
CA ALA A 283 10.97 -20.29 -11.52
C ALA A 283 11.04 -18.97 -10.76
N SER A 284 9.92 -18.27 -10.67
CA SER A 284 9.81 -16.99 -9.99
C SER A 284 8.41 -16.78 -9.42
N MET A 285 8.31 -15.79 -8.54
CA MET A 285 7.06 -15.34 -7.93
C MET A 285 7.07 -13.82 -7.85
N SER A 286 5.89 -13.21 -7.88
CA SER A 286 5.70 -11.77 -7.72
C SER A 286 4.50 -11.53 -6.82
N PHE A 287 4.59 -10.52 -5.97
CA PHE A 287 3.53 -10.13 -5.06
C PHE A 287 3.65 -8.65 -4.72
N GLY A 288 2.52 -8.04 -4.35
CA GLY A 288 2.40 -6.64 -3.96
C GLY A 288 0.96 -6.15 -4.07
#